data_AF-A0A4U1I9X7-F1
#
_entry.id   AF-A0A4U1I9X7-F1
#
_cell.length_a   1.000
_cell.length_b   1.000
_cell.length_c   1.000
_cell.angle_alpha   90.00
_cell.angle_beta   90.00
_cell.angle_gamma   90.00
#
_symmetry.space_group_name_H-M   'P 1'
#
loop_
_entity.id
_entity.type
_entity.pdbx_description
1 polymer ?
#
loop_
_entity_poly.entity_id
_entity_poly.type
_entity_poly.pdbx_seq_one_letter_code
_entity_poly.pdbx_strand_id
1 'polypeptide(L)'
;MTTTLAPRRWWAIMPIVFITYSLAYLDRANFGFASAAGINQDLGIGKGLASLIGALFFLGYFFFQIPGAIYAERRSVKKLVFVSLILWGACAALTGVVSNIPSLMAIRFVLGVVEAAVLPAMLIFLSNWFTKSERSRANTFLILGNPVTVLWMSIVSGYLVHAFGWRNMFIAEGVPAVFWAVCWWFIVKDKPEQAPWLSDSEKRALDAVLAAEQAAIKPVRNYREAFKSPAVVKLCAQYFCWSIGVYGFVLWLPSILKNGSTLGMVETGWLSALPYLAATIAMLAASWASDKLDARKAFVWPFLLVGAAAFAGSCALGSTHFWTSYALLVIAGAAMYAPYGPFFAIVPELLPKNVAGGAMALINSMGALGSFVGSYVVGYLNGATGSPAASYAFMSAALVVAVILTLAVKAQAAPSHAFAAHLHGK
;
A
#
# COMPACT_ATOMS: atom_id res chain seq x y z
N MET A 1 -1.74 -30.99 22.02
CA MET A 1 -2.00 -29.90 22.99
C MET A 1 -1.96 -28.59 22.20
N THR A 2 -3.08 -27.88 22.10
CA THR A 2 -3.13 -26.53 21.53
C THR A 2 -2.42 -25.59 22.48
N THR A 3 -1.14 -25.33 22.26
CA THR A 3 -0.36 -24.34 23.03
C THR A 3 -1.01 -22.97 22.82
N THR A 4 -1.72 -22.46 23.82
CA THR A 4 -2.31 -21.13 23.77
C THR A 4 -1.18 -20.10 23.85
N LEU A 5 -0.80 -19.55 22.70
CA LEU A 5 0.20 -18.49 22.62
C LEU A 5 -0.33 -17.21 23.26
N ALA A 6 0.56 -16.43 23.88
CA ALA A 6 0.21 -15.21 24.62
C ALA A 6 -0.62 -14.23 23.76
N PRO A 7 -1.89 -13.94 24.11
CA PRO A 7 -2.72 -12.99 23.38
C PRO A 7 -2.21 -11.55 23.45
N ARG A 8 -1.45 -11.22 24.51
CA ARG A 8 -0.84 -9.90 24.75
C ARG A 8 0.02 -9.42 23.57
N ARG A 9 0.56 -10.33 22.75
CA ARG A 9 1.31 -9.99 21.52
C ARG A 9 0.49 -9.13 20.57
N TRP A 10 -0.81 -9.40 20.43
CA TRP A 10 -1.69 -8.63 19.54
C TRP A 10 -1.77 -7.17 19.99
N TRP A 11 -2.00 -6.95 21.29
CA TRP A 11 -2.10 -5.62 21.87
C TRP A 11 -0.78 -4.85 21.92
N ALA A 12 0.34 -5.57 22.09
CA ALA A 12 1.66 -4.94 22.11
C ALA A 12 2.16 -4.58 20.71
N ILE A 13 1.97 -5.46 19.72
CA ILE A 13 2.62 -5.34 18.40
C ILE A 13 1.74 -4.63 17.36
N MET A 14 0.43 -4.92 17.32
CA MET A 14 -0.45 -4.37 16.28
C MET A 14 -0.52 -2.84 16.29
N PRO A 15 -0.69 -2.15 17.44
CA PRO A 15 -0.72 -0.69 17.45
C PRO A 15 0.57 -0.08 16.93
N ILE A 16 1.73 -0.65 17.28
CA ILE A 16 3.04 -0.17 16.82
C ILE A 16 3.14 -0.28 15.30
N VAL A 17 2.78 -1.44 14.76
CA VAL A 17 2.83 -1.72 13.32
C VAL A 17 1.86 -0.80 12.57
N PHE A 18 0.65 -0.62 13.11
CA PHE A 18 -0.35 0.26 12.53
C PHE A 18 0.10 1.71 12.52
N ILE A 19 0.59 2.25 13.64
CA ILE A 19 1.08 3.64 13.72
C ILE A 19 2.25 3.86 12.75
N THR A 20 3.21 2.94 12.73
CA THR A 20 4.41 3.05 11.87
C THR A 20 4.02 3.07 10.39
N TYR A 21 3.15 2.15 9.97
CA TYR A 21 2.72 2.06 8.58
C TYR A 21 1.75 3.18 8.20
N SER A 22 0.95 3.66 9.16
CA SER A 22 0.09 4.83 8.97
C SER A 22 0.91 6.06 8.68
N LEU A 23 1.90 6.33 9.53
CA LEU A 23 2.82 7.45 9.33
C LEU A 23 3.50 7.37 7.95
N ALA A 24 3.85 6.18 7.45
CA ALA A 24 4.46 6.05 6.11
C ALA A 24 3.52 6.51 4.97
N TYR A 25 2.22 6.29 5.09
CA TYR A 25 1.25 6.74 4.10
C TYR A 25 0.90 8.22 4.17
N LEU A 26 1.25 8.88 5.26
CA LEU A 26 1.00 10.29 5.49
C LEU A 26 1.62 11.12 4.35
N ASP A 27 2.92 10.99 4.11
CA ASP A 27 3.64 11.82 3.11
C ASP A 27 3.23 11.57 1.67
N ARG A 28 2.74 10.36 1.36
CA ARG A 28 2.29 9.99 0.02
C ARG A 28 1.08 10.81 -0.41
N ALA A 29 0.15 11.06 0.51
CA ALA A 29 -1.07 11.81 0.24
C ALA A 29 -0.82 13.32 0.20
N ASN A 30 0.12 13.82 1.01
CA ASN A 30 0.30 15.26 1.24
C ASN A 30 0.77 16.04 0.01
N PHE A 31 1.46 15.39 -0.93
CA PHE A 31 1.78 16.03 -2.21
C PHE A 31 0.52 16.41 -3.00
N GLY A 32 -0.52 15.57 -2.97
CA GLY A 32 -1.79 15.85 -3.62
C GLY A 32 -2.45 17.10 -3.04
N PHE A 33 -2.42 17.23 -1.72
CA PHE A 33 -2.91 18.42 -1.01
C PHE A 33 -2.06 19.66 -1.29
N ALA A 34 -0.74 19.55 -1.27
CA ALA A 34 0.16 20.66 -1.62
C ALA A 34 -0.02 21.11 -3.07
N SER A 35 -0.25 20.18 -3.99
CA SER A 35 -0.60 20.46 -5.39
C SER A 35 -1.94 21.20 -5.51
N ALA A 36 -2.94 20.81 -4.73
CA ALA A 36 -4.22 21.53 -4.65
C ALA A 36 -4.09 22.91 -3.95
N ALA A 37 -3.10 23.06 -3.07
CA ALA A 37 -2.84 24.26 -2.28
C ALA A 37 -1.94 25.30 -2.97
N GLY A 38 -1.34 24.98 -4.12
CA GLY A 38 -0.60 25.95 -4.91
C GLY A 38 0.92 25.80 -4.97
N ILE A 39 1.50 24.66 -4.52
CA ILE A 39 2.96 24.43 -4.58
C ILE A 39 3.54 24.64 -5.99
N ASN A 40 2.74 24.35 -7.03
CA ASN A 40 3.19 24.47 -8.41
C ASN A 40 3.35 25.94 -8.83
N GLN A 41 2.43 26.80 -8.40
CA GLN A 41 2.48 28.23 -8.65
C GLN A 41 3.65 28.87 -7.87
N ASP A 42 3.77 28.53 -6.59
CA ASP A 42 4.80 29.10 -5.71
C ASP A 42 6.24 28.79 -6.15
N LEU A 43 6.47 27.61 -6.74
CA LEU A 43 7.79 27.16 -7.19
C LEU A 43 8.01 27.28 -8.70
N GLY A 44 7.02 27.79 -9.45
CA GLY A 44 7.10 27.89 -10.91
C GLY A 44 7.16 26.52 -11.61
N ILE A 45 6.53 25.49 -11.05
CA ILE A 45 6.55 24.13 -11.57
C ILE A 45 5.56 24.01 -12.73
N GLY A 46 6.07 23.71 -13.93
CA GLY A 46 5.22 23.39 -15.08
C GLY A 46 4.41 22.10 -14.87
N LYS A 47 3.23 22.02 -15.51
CA LYS A 47 2.25 20.93 -15.29
C LYS A 47 2.83 19.52 -15.43
N GLY A 48 3.61 19.25 -16.49
CA GLY A 48 4.25 17.93 -16.68
C GLY A 48 5.34 17.61 -15.64
N LEU A 49 6.02 18.64 -15.12
CA LEU A 49 7.05 18.48 -14.11
C LEU A 49 6.45 18.23 -12.72
N ALA A 50 5.31 18.84 -12.40
CA ALA A 50 4.54 18.56 -11.18
C ALA A 50 4.19 17.07 -11.08
N SER A 51 3.77 16.47 -12.20
CA SER A 51 3.44 15.05 -12.26
C SER A 51 4.67 14.16 -12.08
N LEU A 52 5.82 14.54 -12.65
CA LEU A 52 7.06 13.82 -12.45
C LEU A 52 7.52 13.87 -10.99
N ILE A 53 7.47 15.05 -10.37
CA ILE A 53 7.85 15.26 -8.96
C ILE A 53 7.05 14.35 -8.03
N GLY A 54 5.72 14.30 -8.21
CA GLY A 54 4.86 13.42 -7.42
C GLY A 54 5.15 11.93 -7.66
N ALA A 55 5.48 11.56 -8.90
CA ALA A 55 5.76 10.17 -9.26
C ALA A 55 7.14 9.68 -8.78
N LEU A 56 8.17 10.55 -8.69
CA LEU A 56 9.54 10.18 -8.33
C LEU A 56 9.66 9.38 -7.02
N PHE A 57 8.75 9.61 -6.08
CA PHE A 57 8.63 8.80 -4.87
C PHE A 57 8.50 7.30 -5.20
N PHE A 58 7.58 6.93 -6.10
CA PHE A 58 7.35 5.53 -6.47
C PHE A 58 8.52 4.93 -7.25
N LEU A 59 9.29 5.76 -7.96
CA LEU A 59 10.49 5.30 -8.65
C LEU A 59 11.60 4.91 -7.67
N GLY A 60 11.85 5.74 -6.65
CA GLY A 60 12.75 5.40 -5.55
C GLY A 60 12.28 4.15 -4.80
N TYR A 61 10.98 4.06 -4.54
CA TYR A 61 10.35 2.90 -3.91
C TYR A 61 10.60 1.61 -4.71
N PHE A 62 10.36 1.64 -6.03
CA PHE A 62 10.53 0.49 -6.92
C PHE A 62 11.95 -0.08 -6.88
N PHE A 63 12.98 0.75 -7.04
CA PHE A 63 14.36 0.29 -7.11
C PHE A 63 14.89 -0.26 -5.78
N PHE A 64 14.44 0.31 -4.65
CA PHE A 64 15.02 0.01 -3.34
C PHE A 64 14.18 -0.92 -2.47
N GLN A 65 12.99 -1.33 -2.92
CA GLN A 65 12.15 -2.25 -2.16
C GLN A 65 12.83 -3.62 -1.96
N ILE A 66 13.37 -4.23 -3.01
CA ILE A 66 14.03 -5.54 -2.94
C ILE A 66 15.33 -5.46 -2.10
N PRO A 67 16.26 -4.51 -2.34
CA PRO A 67 17.42 -4.32 -1.48
C PRO A 67 17.06 -4.09 -0.01
N GLY A 68 16.05 -3.26 0.25
CA GLY A 68 15.55 -2.97 1.60
C GLY A 68 15.01 -4.21 2.32
N ALA A 69 14.26 -5.06 1.59
CA ALA A 69 13.78 -6.34 2.12
C ALA A 69 14.92 -7.28 2.52
N ILE A 70 15.95 -7.40 1.66
CA ILE A 70 17.13 -8.24 1.94
C ILE A 70 17.89 -7.73 3.18
N TYR A 71 18.02 -6.41 3.33
CA TYR A 71 18.64 -5.83 4.52
C TYR A 71 17.83 -6.16 5.79
N ALA A 72 16.50 -5.99 5.74
CA ALA A 72 15.61 -6.28 6.85
C ALA A 72 15.67 -7.74 7.30
N GLU A 73 15.72 -8.68 6.33
CA GLU A 73 15.82 -10.12 6.58
C GLU A 73 17.16 -10.50 7.24
N ARG A 74 18.27 -9.94 6.76
CA ARG A 74 19.61 -10.34 7.21
C ARG A 74 20.12 -9.64 8.46
N ARG A 75 19.57 -8.48 8.80
CA ARG A 75 20.05 -7.65 9.92
C ARG A 75 18.99 -7.44 10.97
N SER A 76 18.32 -6.29 10.93
CA SER A 76 17.41 -5.85 11.99
C SER A 76 16.34 -4.96 11.40
N VAL A 77 15.08 -5.36 11.59
CA VAL A 77 13.93 -4.54 11.22
C VAL A 77 13.90 -3.29 12.07
N LYS A 78 14.13 -3.42 13.38
CA LYS A 78 14.16 -2.31 14.33
C LYS A 78 15.08 -1.19 13.87
N LYS A 79 16.34 -1.50 13.55
CA LYS A 79 17.33 -0.48 13.14
C LYS A 79 16.97 0.15 11.81
N LEU A 80 16.54 -0.65 10.84
CA LEU A 80 16.15 -0.17 9.52
C LEU A 80 14.98 0.82 9.61
N VAL A 81 13.92 0.45 10.30
CA VAL A 81 12.70 1.27 10.45
C VAL A 81 12.99 2.52 11.28
N PHE A 82 13.82 2.42 12.31
CA PHE A 82 14.26 3.58 13.09
C PHE A 82 14.95 4.63 12.21
N VAL A 83 15.96 4.21 11.45
CA VAL A 83 16.68 5.11 10.52
C VAL A 83 15.71 5.65 9.46
N SER A 84 14.80 4.81 8.98
CA SER A 84 13.81 5.22 7.98
C SER A 84 12.87 6.30 8.53
N LEU A 85 12.35 6.17 9.75
CA LEU A 85 11.48 7.17 10.38
C LEU A 85 12.16 8.54 10.53
N ILE A 86 13.45 8.56 10.92
CA ILE A 86 14.22 9.79 11.02
C ILE A 86 14.45 10.42 9.65
N LEU A 87 14.94 9.64 8.67
CA LEU A 87 15.26 10.14 7.35
C LEU A 87 14.02 10.60 6.60
N TRP A 88 12.92 9.87 6.70
CA TRP A 88 11.67 10.27 6.08
C TRP A 88 11.13 11.53 6.77
N GLY A 89 11.05 11.60 8.10
CA GLY A 89 10.54 12.78 8.79
C GLY A 89 11.35 14.04 8.47
N ALA A 90 12.67 13.88 8.30
CA ALA A 90 13.55 14.94 7.81
C ALA A 90 13.23 15.33 6.35
N CYS A 91 13.05 14.36 5.44
CA CYS A 91 12.66 14.64 4.05
C CYS A 91 11.29 15.35 3.94
N ALA A 92 10.33 14.96 4.77
CA ALA A 92 9.03 15.60 4.88
C ALA A 92 9.19 17.08 5.26
N ALA A 93 9.87 17.36 6.38
CA ALA A 93 10.11 18.74 6.82
C ALA A 93 10.95 19.55 5.81
N LEU A 94 11.93 18.93 5.16
CA LEU A 94 12.75 19.57 4.11
C LEU A 94 11.92 19.97 2.89
N THR A 95 10.84 19.25 2.58
CA THR A 95 9.90 19.63 1.52
C THR A 95 9.25 20.98 1.83
N GLY A 96 8.90 21.24 3.09
CA GLY A 96 8.27 22.51 3.49
C GLY A 96 9.16 23.73 3.32
N VAL A 97 10.49 23.56 3.40
CA VAL A 97 11.48 24.66 3.28
C VAL A 97 12.09 24.79 1.88
N VAL A 98 11.77 23.88 0.96
CA VAL A 98 12.39 23.86 -0.38
C VAL A 98 11.96 25.07 -1.21
N SER A 99 12.89 25.65 -1.97
CA SER A 99 12.65 26.82 -2.82
C SER A 99 12.96 26.59 -4.30
N ASN A 100 13.47 25.41 -4.66
CA ASN A 100 13.85 25.08 -6.03
C ASN A 100 13.40 23.68 -6.44
N ILE A 101 13.18 23.50 -7.74
CA ILE A 101 12.62 22.29 -8.32
C ILE A 101 13.57 21.08 -8.22
N PRO A 102 14.88 21.19 -8.55
CA PRO A 102 15.80 20.06 -8.44
C PRO A 102 15.90 19.48 -7.02
N SER A 103 15.95 20.32 -5.99
CA SER A 103 15.94 19.87 -4.59
C SER A 103 14.64 19.14 -4.25
N LEU A 104 13.48 19.64 -4.70
CA LEU A 104 12.20 18.98 -4.47
C LEU A 104 12.16 17.59 -5.15
N MET A 105 12.66 17.47 -6.39
CA MET A 105 12.77 16.18 -7.08
C MET A 105 13.67 15.20 -6.33
N ALA A 106 14.83 15.66 -5.85
CA ALA A 106 15.77 14.84 -5.08
C ALA A 106 15.14 14.36 -3.76
N ILE A 107 14.49 15.26 -3.01
CA ILE A 107 13.79 14.93 -1.77
C ILE A 107 12.70 13.87 -2.03
N ARG A 108 11.91 14.01 -3.09
CA ARG A 108 10.85 13.04 -3.44
C ARG A 108 11.40 11.66 -3.77
N PHE A 109 12.48 11.60 -4.55
CA PHE A 109 13.13 10.34 -4.87
C PHE A 109 13.73 9.69 -3.61
N VAL A 110 14.46 10.44 -2.79
CA VAL A 110 15.08 9.96 -1.55
C VAL A 110 14.02 9.48 -0.56
N LEU A 111 12.91 10.20 -0.42
CA LEU A 111 11.78 9.77 0.40
C LEU A 111 11.26 8.39 -0.05
N GLY A 112 11.12 8.19 -1.36
CA GLY A 112 10.80 6.90 -1.96
C GLY A 112 11.78 5.79 -1.61
N VAL A 113 13.08 6.07 -1.70
CA VAL A 113 14.17 5.13 -1.34
C VAL A 113 14.08 4.72 0.14
N VAL A 114 13.89 5.69 1.02
CA VAL A 114 13.83 5.47 2.47
C VAL A 114 12.59 4.64 2.85
N GLU A 115 11.45 4.95 2.25
CA GLU A 115 10.19 4.28 2.59
C GLU A 115 10.03 2.90 1.94
N ALA A 116 10.78 2.62 0.86
CA ALA A 116 10.76 1.37 0.10
C ALA A 116 10.85 0.12 0.99
N ALA A 117 11.66 0.19 2.03
CA ALA A 117 11.98 -0.95 2.88
C ALA A 117 10.98 -1.17 4.02
N VAL A 118 10.08 -0.21 4.29
CA VAL A 118 9.21 -0.25 5.48
C VAL A 118 8.18 -1.38 5.39
N LEU A 119 7.46 -1.50 4.27
CA LEU A 119 6.48 -2.58 4.08
C LEU A 119 7.11 -3.99 4.22
N PRO A 120 8.15 -4.35 3.47
CA PRO A 120 8.75 -5.67 3.61
C PRO A 120 9.34 -5.89 5.02
N ALA A 121 9.94 -4.86 5.63
CA ALA A 121 10.44 -4.95 7.00
C ALA A 121 9.30 -5.22 8.00
N MET A 122 8.15 -4.55 7.89
CA MET A 122 6.98 -4.81 8.74
C MET A 122 6.46 -6.24 8.56
N LEU A 123 6.41 -6.76 7.34
CA LEU A 123 5.99 -8.15 7.09
C LEU A 123 6.95 -9.17 7.74
N ILE A 124 8.26 -8.92 7.64
CA ILE A 124 9.28 -9.74 8.32
C ILE A 124 9.12 -9.64 9.84
N PHE A 125 8.93 -8.43 10.36
CA PHE A 125 8.68 -8.20 11.78
C PHE A 125 7.47 -8.98 12.26
N LEU A 126 6.32 -8.90 11.57
CA LEU A 126 5.14 -9.69 11.91
C LEU A 126 5.40 -11.19 11.88
N SER A 127 6.23 -11.68 10.95
CA SER A 127 6.60 -13.10 10.89
C SER A 127 7.40 -13.59 12.10
N ASN A 128 8.13 -12.70 12.79
CA ASN A 128 8.86 -13.01 14.02
C ASN A 128 7.95 -13.07 15.26
N TRP A 129 6.75 -12.50 15.17
CA TRP A 129 5.84 -12.36 16.32
C TRP A 129 4.57 -13.19 16.19
N PHE A 130 4.16 -13.55 14.96
CA PHE A 130 2.90 -14.24 14.67
C PHE A 130 3.11 -15.52 13.88
N THR A 131 2.33 -16.53 14.24
CA THR A 131 2.31 -17.83 13.53
C THR A 131 1.69 -17.71 12.15
N LYS A 132 1.90 -18.71 11.29
CA LYS A 132 1.35 -18.71 9.93
C LYS A 132 -0.17 -18.53 9.89
N SER A 133 -0.91 -19.11 10.84
CA SER A 133 -2.37 -18.96 10.93
C SER A 133 -2.81 -17.55 11.35
N GLU A 134 -1.98 -16.86 12.14
CA GLU A 134 -2.21 -15.48 12.61
C GLU A 134 -1.78 -14.43 11.57
N ARG A 135 -0.75 -14.73 10.77
CA ARG A 135 -0.10 -13.77 9.85
C ARG A 135 -1.06 -13.15 8.83
N SER A 136 -2.02 -13.91 8.30
CA SER A 136 -3.00 -13.35 7.34
C SER A 136 -3.75 -12.16 7.96
N ARG A 137 -4.27 -12.35 9.18
CA ARG A 137 -4.99 -11.30 9.92
C ARG A 137 -4.08 -10.12 10.29
N ALA A 138 -2.86 -10.40 10.74
CA ALA A 138 -1.89 -9.36 11.08
C ALA A 138 -1.50 -8.52 9.85
N ASN A 139 -1.32 -9.15 8.69
CA ASN A 139 -1.00 -8.47 7.43
C ASN A 139 -2.19 -7.62 6.94
N THR A 140 -3.42 -8.11 7.04
CA THR A 140 -4.62 -7.32 6.73
C THR A 140 -4.71 -6.08 7.60
N PHE A 141 -4.41 -6.18 8.90
CA PHE A 141 -4.39 -5.04 9.80
C PHE A 141 -3.29 -4.02 9.46
N LEU A 142 -2.10 -4.48 9.09
CA LEU A 142 -1.04 -3.63 8.56
C LEU A 142 -1.52 -2.87 7.33
N ILE A 143 -2.08 -3.57 6.33
CA ILE A 143 -2.52 -2.97 5.06
C ILE A 143 -3.68 -1.98 5.27
N LEU A 144 -4.55 -2.22 6.26
CA LEU A 144 -5.62 -1.30 6.69
C LEU A 144 -5.08 0.08 7.08
N GLY A 145 -3.82 0.17 7.54
CA GLY A 145 -3.16 1.43 7.81
C GLY A 145 -3.17 2.40 6.62
N ASN A 146 -3.15 1.90 5.37
CA ASN A 146 -3.18 2.76 4.17
C ASN A 146 -4.50 3.57 4.08
N PRO A 147 -5.67 2.95 3.78
CA PRO A 147 -6.88 3.73 3.60
C PRO A 147 -7.33 4.46 4.87
N VAL A 148 -7.06 3.90 6.06
CA VAL A 148 -7.39 4.59 7.32
C VAL A 148 -6.53 5.83 7.52
N THR A 149 -5.26 5.81 7.16
CA THR A 149 -4.41 7.01 7.27
C THR A 149 -4.89 8.08 6.32
N VAL A 150 -5.07 7.73 5.04
CA VAL A 150 -5.46 8.74 4.05
C VAL A 150 -6.83 9.31 4.37
N LEU A 151 -7.74 8.54 4.98
CA LEU A 151 -9.02 9.00 5.50
C LEU A 151 -8.88 10.18 6.48
N TRP A 152 -8.22 9.98 7.62
CA TRP A 152 -8.14 11.05 8.63
C TRP A 152 -7.13 12.13 8.22
N MET A 153 -6.05 11.76 7.53
CA MET A 153 -5.02 12.69 7.11
C MET A 153 -5.51 13.66 6.04
N SER A 154 -6.45 13.24 5.18
CA SER A 154 -7.09 14.15 4.21
C SER A 154 -7.77 15.32 4.90
N ILE A 155 -8.45 15.06 6.02
CA ILE A 155 -9.13 16.08 6.82
C ILE A 155 -8.10 16.99 7.48
N VAL A 156 -7.12 16.39 8.17
CA VAL A 156 -6.05 17.13 8.88
C VAL A 156 -5.27 18.03 7.91
N SER A 157 -4.87 17.50 6.75
CA SER A 157 -4.16 18.26 5.70
C SER A 157 -4.97 19.46 5.23
N GLY A 158 -6.28 19.29 5.01
CA GLY A 158 -7.17 20.38 4.62
C GLY A 158 -7.15 21.54 5.63
N TYR A 159 -7.21 21.24 6.93
CA TYR A 159 -7.11 22.23 8.00
C TYR A 159 -5.71 22.83 8.12
N LEU A 160 -4.65 22.02 8.05
CA LEU A 160 -3.26 22.50 8.14
C LEU A 160 -2.91 23.45 6.99
N VAL A 161 -3.30 23.10 5.76
CA VAL A 161 -3.11 23.98 4.60
C VAL A 161 -3.89 25.28 4.78
N HIS A 162 -5.14 25.20 5.21
CA HIS A 162 -5.97 26.40 5.39
C HIS A 162 -5.39 27.33 6.46
N ALA A 163 -4.89 26.79 7.58
CA ALA A 163 -4.39 27.59 8.69
C ALA A 163 -2.95 28.10 8.48
N PHE A 164 -2.07 27.28 7.90
CA PHE A 164 -0.62 27.53 7.91
C PHE A 164 0.04 27.45 6.53
N GLY A 165 -0.70 27.08 5.48
CA GLY A 165 -0.17 26.86 4.14
C GLY A 165 0.55 25.52 3.98
N TRP A 166 0.83 25.17 2.71
CA TRP A 166 1.42 23.87 2.36
C TRP A 166 2.84 23.65 2.92
N ARG A 167 3.62 24.72 3.08
CA ARG A 167 4.99 24.66 3.63
C ARG A 167 4.98 24.15 5.06
N ASN A 168 4.19 24.80 5.91
CA ASN A 168 4.09 24.45 7.32
C ASN A 168 3.35 23.13 7.54
N MET A 169 2.44 22.74 6.64
CA MET A 169 1.84 21.41 6.63
C MET A 169 2.94 20.32 6.57
N PHE A 170 3.85 20.37 5.58
CA PHE A 170 4.95 19.39 5.47
C PHE A 170 5.90 19.39 6.69
N ILE A 171 6.15 20.56 7.28
CA ILE A 171 6.99 20.67 8.49
C ILE A 171 6.29 20.01 9.69
N ALA A 172 5.01 20.32 9.90
CA ALA A 172 4.21 19.78 10.99
C ALA A 172 4.08 18.25 10.89
N GLU A 173 3.99 17.73 9.68
CA GLU A 173 3.85 16.30 9.38
C GLU A 173 5.13 15.48 9.58
N GLY A 174 6.30 16.07 9.38
CA GLY A 174 7.58 15.42 9.67
C GLY A 174 7.82 15.18 11.16
N VAL A 175 7.23 16.00 12.03
CA VAL A 175 7.44 15.94 13.49
C VAL A 175 6.93 14.62 14.11
N PRO A 176 5.68 14.16 13.85
CA PRO A 176 5.20 12.86 14.30
C PRO A 176 6.10 11.68 13.94
N ALA A 177 6.69 11.67 12.74
CA ALA A 177 7.57 10.60 12.29
C ALA A 177 8.87 10.55 13.11
N VAL A 178 9.51 11.71 13.35
CA VAL A 178 10.73 11.80 14.17
C VAL A 178 10.44 11.46 15.63
N PHE A 179 9.34 11.96 16.20
CA PHE A 179 8.92 11.60 17.55
C PHE A 179 8.66 10.10 17.67
N TRP A 180 7.96 9.52 16.70
CA TRP A 180 7.69 8.09 16.66
C TRP A 180 8.97 7.26 16.50
N ALA A 181 10.00 7.75 15.81
CA ALA A 181 11.30 7.10 15.74
C ALA A 181 11.90 6.90 17.14
N VAL A 182 11.81 7.92 18.00
CA VAL A 182 12.29 7.84 19.40
C VAL A 182 11.49 6.77 20.15
N CYS A 183 10.16 6.80 20.08
CA CYS A 183 9.31 5.78 20.69
C CYS A 183 9.64 4.38 20.17
N TRP A 184 9.78 4.22 18.85
CA TRP A 184 10.11 2.97 18.17
C TRP A 184 11.43 2.38 18.69
N TRP A 185 12.46 3.21 18.88
CA TRP A 185 13.75 2.76 19.37
C TRP A 185 13.67 2.11 20.75
N PHE A 186 12.83 2.63 21.65
CA PHE A 186 12.68 2.09 23.00
C PHE A 186 11.71 0.92 23.08
N ILE A 187 10.58 1.00 22.37
CA ILE A 187 9.47 0.05 22.47
C ILE A 187 9.76 -1.23 21.67
N VAL A 188 10.27 -1.11 20.45
CA VAL A 188 10.34 -2.25 19.53
C VAL A 188 11.53 -3.15 19.82
N LYS A 189 11.28 -4.46 19.69
CA LYS A 189 12.26 -5.54 19.79
C LYS A 189 12.11 -6.46 18.58
N ASP A 190 13.21 -6.84 17.94
CA ASP A 190 13.14 -7.63 16.69
C ASP A 190 12.61 -9.05 16.91
N LYS A 191 12.84 -9.60 18.12
CA LYS A 191 12.52 -10.98 18.48
C LYS A 191 11.76 -11.08 19.82
N PRO A 192 10.89 -12.08 19.98
CA PRO A 192 10.18 -12.34 21.24
C PRO A 192 11.08 -12.54 22.45
N GLU A 193 12.25 -13.18 22.27
CA GLU A 193 13.26 -13.40 23.32
C GLU A 193 13.66 -12.11 24.06
N GLN A 194 13.67 -10.99 23.33
CA GLN A 194 14.07 -9.67 23.82
C GLN A 194 12.93 -8.91 24.51
N ALA A 195 11.72 -9.46 24.55
CA ALA A 195 10.53 -8.82 25.06
C ALA A 195 10.47 -8.89 26.60
N PRO A 196 10.48 -7.76 27.32
CA PRO A 196 10.43 -7.78 28.78
C PRO A 196 9.04 -8.12 29.34
N TRP A 197 7.99 -7.97 28.54
CA TRP A 197 6.59 -8.18 28.93
C TRP A 197 6.06 -9.61 28.70
N LEU A 198 6.88 -10.49 28.12
CA LEU A 198 6.62 -11.92 28.01
C LEU A 198 7.37 -12.67 29.11
N SER A 199 6.70 -13.65 29.72
CA SER A 199 7.36 -14.62 30.61
C SER A 199 8.25 -15.58 29.82
N ASP A 200 9.24 -16.18 30.48
CA ASP A 200 10.18 -17.10 29.81
C ASP A 200 9.53 -18.39 29.32
N SER A 201 8.39 -18.80 29.89
CA SER A 201 7.58 -19.90 29.37
C SER A 201 6.87 -19.50 28.07
N GLU A 202 6.29 -18.30 28.01
CA GLU A 202 5.63 -17.79 26.80
C GLU A 202 6.61 -17.57 25.64
N LYS A 203 7.81 -17.05 25.93
CA LYS A 203 8.88 -16.89 24.94
C LYS A 203 9.24 -18.24 24.31
N ARG A 204 9.60 -19.22 25.16
CA ARG A 204 9.96 -20.57 24.69
C ARG A 204 8.85 -21.25 23.91
N ALA A 205 7.59 -21.09 24.34
CA ALA A 205 6.44 -21.66 23.64
C ALA A 205 6.29 -21.06 22.23
N LEU A 206 6.44 -19.74 22.09
CA LEU A 206 6.36 -19.08 20.79
C LEU A 206 7.54 -19.44 19.89
N ASP A 207 8.76 -19.40 20.42
CA ASP A 207 9.98 -19.71 19.66
C ASP A 207 9.95 -21.16 19.15
N ALA A 208 9.46 -22.11 19.95
CA ALA A 208 9.30 -23.50 19.53
C ALA A 208 8.32 -23.63 18.34
N VAL A 209 7.19 -22.92 18.37
CA VAL A 209 6.21 -22.95 17.27
C VAL A 209 6.78 -22.30 16.01
N LEU A 210 7.41 -21.13 16.13
CA LEU A 210 8.00 -20.43 15.00
C LEU A 210 9.18 -21.19 14.38
N ALA A 211 10.02 -21.81 15.22
CA ALA A 211 11.13 -22.65 14.75
C ALA A 211 10.62 -23.90 14.01
N ALA A 212 9.55 -24.53 14.51
CA ALA A 212 8.91 -25.66 13.83
C ALA A 212 8.32 -25.26 12.47
N GLU A 213 7.67 -24.09 12.39
CA GLU A 213 7.17 -23.55 11.12
C GLU A 213 8.32 -23.27 10.14
N GLN A 214 9.43 -22.68 10.61
CA GLN A 214 10.59 -22.37 9.79
C GLN A 214 11.31 -23.63 9.27
N ALA A 215 11.46 -24.66 10.11
CA ALA A 215 12.06 -25.94 9.73
C ALA A 215 11.25 -26.67 8.64
N ALA A 216 9.94 -26.43 8.58
CA ALA A 216 9.07 -26.98 7.54
C ALA A 216 9.20 -26.27 6.18
N ILE A 217 9.89 -25.12 6.11
CA ILE A 217 10.09 -24.37 4.87
C ILE A 217 11.28 -24.98 4.11
N LYS A 218 10.99 -25.60 2.96
CA LYS A 218 12.05 -26.14 2.09
C LYS A 218 12.85 -25.00 1.44
N PRO A 219 14.19 -25.07 1.43
CA PRO A 219 15.03 -24.08 0.76
C PRO A 219 14.75 -24.03 -0.74
N VAL A 220 14.80 -22.81 -1.28
CA VAL A 220 14.43 -22.49 -2.65
C VAL A 220 15.69 -22.44 -3.49
N ARG A 221 15.87 -23.41 -4.39
CA ARG A 221 17.07 -23.45 -5.24
C ARG A 221 16.95 -22.62 -6.52
N ASN A 222 15.76 -22.15 -6.92
CA ASN A 222 15.58 -21.55 -8.25
C ASN A 222 14.59 -20.36 -8.34
N TYR A 223 14.95 -19.21 -7.76
CA TYR A 223 14.16 -17.96 -7.87
C TYR A 223 13.98 -17.50 -9.33
N ARG A 224 14.98 -17.73 -10.18
CA ARG A 224 15.00 -17.24 -11.56
C ARG A 224 13.92 -17.88 -12.43
N GLU A 225 13.66 -19.17 -12.24
CA GLU A 225 12.58 -19.87 -12.96
C GLU A 225 11.20 -19.43 -12.47
N ALA A 226 11.04 -19.23 -11.16
CA ALA A 226 9.78 -18.78 -10.60
C ALA A 226 9.36 -17.39 -11.08
N PHE A 227 10.30 -16.45 -11.16
CA PHE A 227 10.05 -15.08 -11.64
C PHE A 227 9.68 -15.04 -13.13
N LYS A 228 10.09 -16.04 -13.90
CA LYS A 228 9.73 -16.19 -15.31
C LYS A 228 8.45 -16.99 -15.53
N SER A 229 7.83 -17.52 -14.47
CA SER A 229 6.62 -18.30 -14.63
C SER A 229 5.48 -17.43 -15.17
N PRO A 230 4.66 -17.94 -16.12
CA PRO A 230 3.55 -17.17 -16.68
C PRO A 230 2.55 -16.66 -15.63
N ALA A 231 2.40 -17.37 -14.51
CA ALA A 231 1.54 -16.94 -13.41
C ALA A 231 2.10 -15.69 -12.71
N VAL A 232 3.39 -15.68 -12.35
CA VAL A 232 4.04 -14.52 -11.70
C VAL A 232 4.03 -13.31 -12.62
N VAL A 233 4.37 -13.49 -13.91
CA VAL A 233 4.39 -12.38 -14.88
C VAL A 233 2.99 -11.77 -15.04
N LYS A 234 1.94 -12.60 -15.14
CA LYS A 234 0.55 -12.11 -15.21
C LYS A 234 0.12 -11.39 -13.93
N LEU A 235 0.46 -11.91 -12.75
CA LEU A 235 0.16 -11.25 -11.47
C LEU A 235 0.91 -9.92 -11.32
N CYS A 236 2.16 -9.85 -11.78
CA CYS A 236 2.94 -8.61 -11.83
C CYS A 236 2.28 -7.57 -12.75
N ALA A 237 1.93 -7.98 -13.98
CA ALA A 237 1.24 -7.11 -14.93
C ALA A 237 -0.13 -6.66 -14.41
N GLN A 238 -0.87 -7.56 -13.77
CA GLN A 238 -2.16 -7.27 -13.16
C GLN A 238 -2.01 -6.22 -12.06
N TYR A 239 -1.07 -6.41 -11.13
CA TYR A 239 -0.91 -5.51 -10.00
C TYR A 239 -0.33 -4.15 -10.43
N PHE A 240 0.54 -4.14 -11.46
CA PHE A 240 0.99 -2.93 -12.15
C PHE A 240 -0.21 -2.13 -12.71
N CYS A 241 -1.09 -2.77 -13.49
CA CYS A 241 -2.26 -2.10 -14.07
C CYS A 241 -3.26 -1.62 -13.01
N TRP A 242 -3.47 -2.40 -11.95
CA TRP A 242 -4.32 -1.98 -10.84
C TRP A 242 -3.71 -0.78 -10.09
N SER A 243 -2.41 -0.81 -9.82
CA SER A 243 -1.71 0.28 -9.12
C SER A 243 -1.71 1.60 -9.88
N ILE A 244 -1.76 1.56 -11.22
CA ILE A 244 -1.99 2.76 -12.05
C ILE A 244 -3.29 3.45 -11.65
N GLY A 245 -4.39 2.70 -11.54
CA GLY A 245 -5.69 3.24 -11.13
C GLY A 245 -5.68 3.78 -9.71
N VAL A 246 -5.14 3.00 -8.77
CA VAL A 246 -5.12 3.39 -7.34
C VAL A 246 -4.32 4.66 -7.11
N TYR A 247 -3.06 4.72 -7.55
CA TYR A 247 -2.19 5.86 -7.22
C TYR A 247 -2.32 7.04 -8.18
N GLY A 248 -2.88 6.82 -9.37
CA GLY A 248 -3.43 7.88 -10.19
C GLY A 248 -4.57 8.60 -9.47
N PHE A 249 -5.48 7.85 -8.86
CA PHE A 249 -6.58 8.39 -8.08
C PHE A 249 -6.11 9.06 -6.79
N VAL A 250 -5.34 8.36 -5.96
CA VAL A 250 -4.93 8.85 -4.62
C VAL A 250 -4.21 10.19 -4.68
N LEU A 251 -3.24 10.32 -5.60
CA LEU A 251 -2.40 11.52 -5.68
C LEU A 251 -3.17 12.74 -6.20
N TRP A 252 -4.09 12.52 -7.15
CA TRP A 252 -4.74 13.61 -7.87
C TRP A 252 -6.16 13.92 -7.40
N LEU A 253 -6.78 13.05 -6.59
CA LEU A 253 -8.12 13.25 -6.07
C LEU A 253 -8.31 14.64 -5.41
N PRO A 254 -7.44 15.10 -4.49
CA PRO A 254 -7.64 16.42 -3.86
C PRO A 254 -7.63 17.55 -4.88
N SER A 255 -6.71 17.53 -5.85
CA SER A 255 -6.63 18.55 -6.90
C SER A 255 -7.84 18.49 -7.84
N ILE A 256 -8.33 17.29 -8.18
CA ILE A 256 -9.52 17.08 -8.99
C ILE A 256 -10.75 17.68 -8.30
N LEU A 257 -10.93 17.42 -7.00
CA LEU A 257 -12.04 17.96 -6.21
C LEU A 257 -11.96 19.47 -6.07
N LYS A 258 -10.75 19.99 -5.80
CA LYS A 258 -10.50 21.43 -5.66
C LYS A 258 -10.73 22.20 -6.96
N ASN A 259 -10.36 21.63 -8.11
CA ASN A 259 -10.56 22.26 -9.41
C ASN A 259 -11.99 22.08 -9.93
N GLY A 260 -12.65 20.98 -9.57
CA GLY A 260 -14.00 20.65 -9.99
C GLY A 260 -15.11 21.30 -9.15
N SER A 261 -14.76 21.98 -8.06
CA SER A 261 -15.71 22.64 -7.16
C SER A 261 -15.21 24.02 -6.72
N THR A 262 -16.11 24.89 -6.27
CA THR A 262 -15.74 26.20 -5.70
C THR A 262 -15.35 26.09 -4.22
N LEU A 263 -15.15 24.87 -3.70
CA LEU A 263 -14.98 24.60 -2.29
C LEU A 263 -13.56 24.93 -1.81
N GLY A 264 -13.40 25.22 -0.52
CA GLY A 264 -12.12 25.48 0.12
C GLY A 264 -11.26 24.22 0.31
N MET A 265 -10.08 24.40 0.90
CA MET A 265 -9.17 23.27 1.20
C MET A 265 -9.71 22.36 2.32
N VAL A 266 -10.47 22.91 3.27
CA VAL A 266 -11.08 22.14 4.35
C VAL A 266 -12.13 21.17 3.79
N GLU A 267 -13.04 21.66 2.95
CA GLU A 267 -14.05 20.85 2.29
C GLU A 267 -13.43 19.85 1.32
N THR A 268 -12.37 20.24 0.60
CA THR A 268 -11.58 19.32 -0.23
C THR A 268 -11.03 18.16 0.60
N GLY A 269 -10.54 18.43 1.82
CA GLY A 269 -10.09 17.41 2.76
C GLY A 269 -11.19 16.44 3.18
N TRP A 270 -12.36 16.95 3.57
CA TRP A 270 -13.53 16.13 3.92
C TRP A 270 -14.05 15.29 2.76
N LEU A 271 -14.13 15.85 1.56
CA LEU A 271 -14.55 15.10 0.37
C LEU A 271 -13.50 14.06 -0.03
N SER A 272 -12.21 14.38 0.11
CA SER A 272 -11.15 13.41 -0.14
C SER A 272 -11.20 12.23 0.85
N ALA A 273 -11.68 12.45 2.07
CA ALA A 273 -11.77 11.44 3.13
C ALA A 273 -12.80 10.34 2.82
N LEU A 274 -13.93 10.69 2.19
CA LEU A 274 -15.07 9.78 2.04
C LEU A 274 -14.79 8.53 1.19
N PRO A 275 -14.10 8.61 0.02
CA PRO A 275 -13.66 7.42 -0.72
C PRO A 275 -12.82 6.46 0.14
N TYR A 276 -11.98 6.98 1.03
CA TYR A 276 -11.13 6.15 1.89
C TYR A 276 -11.89 5.53 3.07
N LEU A 277 -12.94 6.18 3.56
CA LEU A 277 -13.87 5.56 4.51
C LEU A 277 -14.57 4.36 3.86
N ALA A 278 -15.11 4.57 2.67
CA ALA A 278 -15.77 3.51 1.90
C ALA A 278 -14.79 2.38 1.54
N ALA A 279 -13.55 2.72 1.17
CA ALA A 279 -12.46 1.76 0.96
C ALA A 279 -12.13 0.92 2.19
N THR A 280 -12.04 1.55 3.37
CA THR A 280 -11.77 0.85 4.63
C THR A 280 -12.87 -0.18 4.93
N ILE A 281 -14.13 0.22 4.81
CA ILE A 281 -15.29 -0.66 5.04
C ILE A 281 -15.32 -1.79 4.00
N ALA A 282 -15.18 -1.46 2.72
CA ALA A 282 -15.21 -2.42 1.62
C ALA A 282 -14.07 -3.44 1.72
N MET A 283 -12.85 -3.02 2.09
CA MET A 283 -11.70 -3.91 2.23
C MET A 283 -11.88 -4.91 3.37
N LEU A 284 -12.42 -4.47 4.52
CA LEU A 284 -12.72 -5.37 5.64
C LEU A 284 -13.83 -6.36 5.27
N ALA A 285 -14.91 -5.88 4.66
CA ALA A 285 -16.04 -6.70 4.26
C ALA A 285 -15.64 -7.73 3.19
N ALA A 286 -14.92 -7.30 2.15
CA ALA A 286 -14.47 -8.17 1.06
C ALA A 286 -13.45 -9.21 1.53
N SER A 287 -12.50 -8.83 2.40
CA SER A 287 -11.52 -9.77 2.96
C SER A 287 -12.22 -10.85 3.80
N TRP A 288 -13.14 -10.44 4.69
CA TRP A 288 -13.90 -11.39 5.51
C TRP A 288 -14.79 -12.32 4.68
N ALA A 289 -15.51 -11.76 3.70
CA ALA A 289 -16.40 -12.54 2.84
C ALA A 289 -15.62 -13.50 1.94
N SER A 290 -14.48 -13.05 1.39
CA SER A 290 -13.56 -13.88 0.61
C SER A 290 -13.04 -15.07 1.39
N ASP A 291 -12.63 -14.86 2.65
CA ASP A 291 -12.13 -15.93 3.51
C ASP A 291 -13.24 -16.93 3.85
N LYS A 292 -14.48 -16.46 4.07
CA LYS A 292 -15.62 -17.31 4.41
C LYS A 292 -16.14 -18.15 3.24
N LEU A 293 -16.08 -17.60 2.03
CA LEU A 293 -16.60 -18.23 0.81
C LEU A 293 -15.53 -18.99 0.02
N ASP A 294 -14.26 -18.90 0.44
CA ASP A 294 -13.08 -19.46 -0.22
C ASP A 294 -13.00 -19.13 -1.72
N ALA A 295 -13.51 -17.96 -2.10
CA ALA A 295 -13.74 -17.55 -3.48
C ALA A 295 -12.88 -16.35 -3.88
N ARG A 296 -11.59 -16.37 -3.53
CA ARG A 296 -10.72 -15.17 -3.55
C ARG A 296 -10.73 -14.42 -4.87
N LYS A 297 -10.66 -15.11 -6.01
CA LYS A 297 -10.70 -14.46 -7.35
C LYS A 297 -12.00 -13.72 -7.61
N ALA A 298 -13.12 -14.26 -7.14
CA ALA A 298 -14.43 -13.62 -7.26
C ALA A 298 -14.56 -12.36 -6.40
N PHE A 299 -13.66 -12.15 -5.43
CA PHE A 299 -13.55 -10.91 -4.66
C PHE A 299 -12.50 -9.93 -5.20
N VAL A 300 -11.87 -10.23 -6.34
CA VAL A 300 -10.92 -9.33 -7.00
C VAL A 300 -11.54 -8.69 -8.24
N TRP A 301 -11.85 -9.49 -9.26
CA TRP A 301 -12.21 -8.94 -10.56
C TRP A 301 -13.52 -8.12 -10.58
N PRO A 302 -14.61 -8.45 -9.84
CA PRO A 302 -15.84 -7.66 -9.91
C PRO A 302 -15.65 -6.25 -9.34
N PHE A 303 -14.90 -6.14 -8.24
CA PHE A 303 -14.59 -4.85 -7.64
C PHE A 303 -13.73 -3.99 -8.57
N LEU A 304 -12.71 -4.57 -9.22
CA LEU A 304 -11.93 -3.83 -10.21
C LEU A 304 -12.78 -3.40 -11.42
N LEU A 305 -13.73 -4.23 -11.85
CA LEU A 305 -14.66 -3.90 -12.93
C LEU A 305 -15.63 -2.78 -12.52
N VAL A 306 -16.16 -2.81 -11.29
CA VAL A 306 -16.98 -1.74 -10.73
C VAL A 306 -16.19 -0.43 -10.66
N GLY A 307 -14.92 -0.48 -10.24
CA GLY A 307 -14.04 0.69 -10.25
C GLY A 307 -13.83 1.25 -11.66
N ALA A 308 -13.60 0.37 -12.64
CA ALA A 308 -13.45 0.76 -14.05
C ALA A 308 -14.73 1.42 -14.60
N ALA A 309 -15.89 0.82 -14.34
CA ALA A 309 -17.19 1.35 -14.75
C ALA A 309 -17.50 2.69 -14.08
N ALA A 310 -17.15 2.85 -12.80
CA ALA A 310 -17.32 4.09 -12.07
C ALA A 310 -16.44 5.23 -12.63
N PHE A 311 -15.19 4.95 -12.99
CA PHE A 311 -14.35 5.93 -13.71
C PHE A 311 -14.90 6.27 -15.09
N ALA A 312 -15.35 5.28 -15.86
CA ALA A 312 -15.94 5.52 -17.18
C ALA A 312 -17.23 6.35 -17.08
N GLY A 313 -18.08 6.07 -16.09
CA GLY A 313 -19.28 6.86 -15.81
C GLY A 313 -18.97 8.28 -15.38
N SER A 314 -17.98 8.48 -14.51
CA SER A 314 -17.52 9.82 -14.09
C SER A 314 -16.93 10.61 -15.27
N CYS A 315 -16.21 9.92 -16.17
CA CYS A 315 -15.73 10.49 -17.43
C CYS A 315 -16.87 10.91 -18.37
N ALA A 316 -17.92 10.09 -18.49
CA ALA A 316 -19.05 10.36 -19.39
C ALA A 316 -19.96 11.50 -18.88
N LEU A 317 -20.15 11.61 -17.56
CA LEU A 317 -20.94 12.67 -16.94
C LEU A 317 -20.23 14.03 -16.97
N GLY A 318 -18.89 14.03 -16.92
CA GLY A 318 -18.11 15.25 -16.90
C GLY A 318 -18.33 16.11 -15.65
N SER A 319 -17.99 17.41 -15.76
CA SER A 319 -18.05 18.38 -14.66
C SER A 319 -19.43 19.01 -14.45
N THR A 320 -20.39 18.78 -15.35
CA THR A 320 -21.75 19.33 -15.27
C THR A 320 -22.57 18.73 -14.11
N HIS A 321 -22.23 17.51 -13.69
CA HIS A 321 -22.90 16.79 -12.60
C HIS A 321 -21.92 16.43 -11.47
N PHE A 322 -21.29 17.43 -10.85
CA PHE A 322 -20.25 17.25 -9.83
C PHE A 322 -20.58 16.18 -8.78
N TRP A 323 -21.75 16.25 -8.14
CA TRP A 323 -22.12 15.33 -7.05
C TRP A 323 -22.30 13.88 -7.51
N THR A 324 -22.84 13.66 -8.71
CA THR A 324 -22.99 12.31 -9.28
C THR A 324 -21.63 11.76 -9.71
N SER A 325 -20.80 12.58 -10.37
CA SER A 325 -19.42 12.23 -10.72
C SER A 325 -18.59 11.90 -9.48
N TYR A 326 -18.77 12.66 -8.40
CA TYR A 326 -18.13 12.43 -7.10
C TYR A 326 -18.61 11.13 -6.42
N ALA A 327 -19.91 10.83 -6.44
CA ALA A 327 -20.43 9.56 -5.92
C ALA A 327 -19.79 8.36 -6.63
N LEU A 328 -19.60 8.45 -7.96
CA LEU A 328 -18.87 7.43 -8.72
C LEU A 328 -17.40 7.36 -8.31
N LEU A 329 -16.72 8.48 -8.03
CA LEU A 329 -15.36 8.47 -7.52
C LEU A 329 -15.24 7.81 -6.13
N VAL A 330 -16.24 7.98 -5.25
CA VAL A 330 -16.31 7.27 -3.97
C VAL A 330 -16.43 5.76 -4.19
N ILE A 331 -17.30 5.33 -5.11
CA ILE A 331 -17.44 3.92 -5.49
C ILE A 331 -16.14 3.39 -6.09
N ALA A 332 -15.48 4.16 -6.97
CA ALA A 332 -14.22 3.77 -7.58
C ALA A 332 -13.12 3.58 -6.53
N GLY A 333 -12.97 4.53 -5.60
CA GLY A 333 -12.04 4.43 -4.47
C GLY A 333 -12.31 3.19 -3.62
N ALA A 334 -13.56 2.95 -3.25
CA ALA A 334 -13.94 1.79 -2.46
C ALA A 334 -13.62 0.46 -3.18
N ALA A 335 -14.01 0.38 -4.45
CA ALA A 335 -13.87 -0.83 -5.26
C ALA A 335 -12.41 -1.12 -5.63
N MET A 336 -11.57 -0.10 -5.74
CA MET A 336 -10.13 -0.30 -5.95
C MET A 336 -9.40 -0.82 -4.71
N TYR A 337 -9.89 -0.57 -3.49
CA TYR A 337 -9.24 -1.03 -2.26
C TYR A 337 -9.81 -2.35 -1.72
N ALA A 338 -11.07 -2.67 -2.02
CA ALA A 338 -11.70 -3.90 -1.54
C ALA A 338 -10.89 -5.18 -1.84
N PRO A 339 -10.26 -5.33 -3.03
CA PRO A 339 -9.53 -6.54 -3.41
C PRO A 339 -8.18 -6.81 -2.74
N TYR A 340 -7.62 -5.88 -1.94
CA TYR A 340 -6.25 -6.02 -1.41
C TYR A 340 -6.03 -7.33 -0.65
N GLY A 341 -6.89 -7.63 0.33
CA GLY A 341 -6.83 -8.88 1.08
C GLY A 341 -6.94 -10.12 0.19
N PRO A 342 -8.05 -10.28 -0.56
CA PRO A 342 -8.25 -11.42 -1.47
C PRO A 342 -7.11 -11.60 -2.47
N PHE A 343 -6.60 -10.52 -3.07
CA PHE A 343 -5.54 -10.57 -4.07
C PHE A 343 -4.23 -11.12 -3.50
N PHE A 344 -3.74 -10.56 -2.39
CA PHE A 344 -2.49 -11.02 -1.78
C PHE A 344 -2.63 -12.41 -1.16
N ALA A 345 -3.84 -12.83 -0.82
CA ALA A 345 -4.13 -14.20 -0.40
C ALA A 345 -4.05 -15.19 -1.58
N ILE A 346 -4.39 -14.81 -2.82
CA ILE A 346 -4.30 -15.69 -4.00
C ILE A 346 -2.85 -16.05 -4.34
N VAL A 347 -1.91 -15.11 -4.19
CA VAL A 347 -0.50 -15.28 -4.61
C VAL A 347 0.15 -16.55 -4.02
N PRO A 348 0.11 -16.81 -2.69
CA PRO A 348 0.70 -18.03 -2.12
C PRO A 348 -0.05 -19.32 -2.46
N GLU A 349 -1.27 -19.26 -3.01
CA GLU A 349 -2.02 -20.45 -3.46
C GLU A 349 -1.65 -20.84 -4.89
N LEU A 350 -1.35 -19.86 -5.73
CA LEU A 350 -1.01 -20.07 -7.13
C LEU A 350 0.45 -20.42 -7.35
N LEU A 351 1.30 -20.20 -6.34
CA LEU A 351 2.73 -20.33 -6.46
C LEU A 351 3.25 -21.38 -5.48
N PRO A 352 4.25 -22.18 -5.88
CA PRO A 352 4.90 -23.09 -4.97
C PRO A 352 5.42 -22.35 -3.72
N LYS A 353 5.21 -22.93 -2.53
CA LYS A 353 5.50 -22.31 -1.23
C LYS A 353 6.94 -21.79 -1.13
N ASN A 354 7.87 -22.46 -1.79
CA ASN A 354 9.27 -22.08 -1.83
C ASN A 354 9.49 -20.74 -2.57
N VAL A 355 8.72 -20.42 -3.61
CA VAL A 355 8.98 -19.21 -4.43
C VAL A 355 8.00 -18.06 -4.17
N ALA A 356 6.91 -18.32 -3.45
CA ALA A 356 5.84 -17.36 -3.18
C ALA A 356 6.35 -16.05 -2.54
N GLY A 357 7.30 -16.12 -1.59
CA GLY A 357 7.86 -14.94 -0.93
C GLY A 357 8.56 -13.97 -1.89
N GLY A 358 9.48 -14.49 -2.73
CA GLY A 358 10.18 -13.69 -3.73
C GLY A 358 9.22 -13.17 -4.81
N ALA A 359 8.24 -13.97 -5.20
CA ALA A 359 7.24 -13.55 -6.19
C ALA A 359 6.35 -12.42 -5.66
N MET A 360 5.95 -12.46 -4.38
CA MET A 360 5.22 -11.36 -3.75
C MET A 360 6.03 -10.06 -3.75
N ALA A 361 7.35 -10.14 -3.48
CA ALA A 361 8.22 -8.96 -3.55
C ALA A 361 8.25 -8.38 -4.98
N LEU A 362 8.43 -9.24 -6.00
CA LEU A 362 8.42 -8.81 -7.40
C LEU A 362 7.07 -8.21 -7.81
N ILE A 363 5.96 -8.85 -7.44
CA ILE A 363 4.60 -8.34 -7.70
C ILE A 363 4.46 -6.96 -7.08
N ASN A 364 4.83 -6.78 -5.81
CA ASN A 364 4.69 -5.48 -5.15
C ASN A 364 5.60 -4.40 -5.76
N SER A 365 6.83 -4.74 -6.17
CA SER A 365 7.70 -3.81 -6.88
C SER A 365 7.07 -3.39 -8.22
N MET A 366 6.51 -4.33 -8.98
CA MET A 366 5.77 -4.00 -10.21
C MET A 366 4.53 -3.14 -9.93
N GLY A 367 3.89 -3.31 -8.77
CA GLY A 367 2.87 -2.37 -8.29
C GLY A 367 3.41 -0.96 -8.09
N ALA A 368 4.56 -0.80 -7.42
CA ALA A 368 5.19 0.51 -7.26
C ALA A 368 5.56 1.16 -8.62
N LEU A 369 6.02 0.37 -9.60
CA LEU A 369 6.22 0.87 -10.96
C LEU A 369 4.89 1.30 -11.62
N GLY A 370 3.80 0.57 -11.37
CA GLY A 370 2.46 0.95 -11.78
C GLY A 370 2.01 2.25 -11.12
N SER A 371 2.30 2.44 -9.83
CA SER A 371 2.04 3.69 -9.11
C SER A 371 2.81 4.87 -9.71
N PHE A 372 4.08 4.67 -10.09
CA PHE A 372 4.87 5.70 -10.81
C PHE A 372 4.17 6.11 -12.11
N VAL A 373 3.80 5.14 -12.95
CA VAL A 373 3.12 5.40 -14.22
C VAL A 373 1.77 6.06 -14.00
N GLY A 374 0.97 5.59 -13.04
CA GLY A 374 -0.33 6.16 -12.70
C GLY A 374 -0.21 7.61 -12.24
N SER A 375 0.63 7.88 -11.25
CA SER A 375 0.85 9.23 -10.72
C SER A 375 1.41 10.20 -11.77
N TYR A 376 2.31 9.74 -12.64
CA TYR A 376 2.88 10.58 -13.70
C TYR A 376 1.88 10.85 -14.84
N VAL A 377 1.32 9.80 -15.44
CA VAL A 377 0.49 9.90 -16.63
C VAL A 377 -0.84 10.58 -16.34
N VAL A 378 -1.49 10.28 -15.19
CA VAL A 378 -2.73 10.97 -14.79
C VAL A 378 -2.49 12.47 -14.62
N GLY A 379 -1.40 12.86 -13.96
CA GLY A 379 -1.06 14.26 -13.81
C GLY A 379 -0.77 14.95 -15.15
N TYR A 380 -0.02 14.28 -16.03
CA TYR A 380 0.31 14.77 -17.36
C TYR A 380 -0.96 14.96 -18.20
N LEU A 381 -1.86 13.97 -18.21
CA LEU A 381 -3.14 14.02 -18.92
C LEU A 381 -4.01 15.17 -18.40
N ASN A 382 -4.19 15.28 -17.08
CA ASN A 382 -4.91 16.41 -16.47
C ASN A 382 -4.31 17.76 -16.91
N GLY A 383 -2.98 17.83 -16.96
CA GLY A 383 -2.27 19.05 -17.32
C GLY A 383 -2.42 19.44 -18.79
N ALA A 384 -2.30 18.46 -19.69
CA ALA A 384 -2.33 18.63 -21.14
C ALA A 384 -3.74 18.87 -21.68
N THR A 385 -4.75 18.16 -21.17
CA THR A 385 -6.13 18.30 -21.63
C THR A 385 -6.91 19.39 -20.89
N GLY A 386 -6.44 19.78 -19.70
CA GLY A 386 -7.16 20.69 -18.80
C GLY A 386 -8.42 20.08 -18.17
N SER A 387 -8.66 18.78 -18.34
CA SER A 387 -9.84 18.07 -17.83
C SER A 387 -9.47 16.68 -17.29
N PRO A 388 -10.12 16.21 -16.21
CA PRO A 388 -9.85 14.89 -15.65
C PRO A 388 -10.36 13.72 -16.51
N ALA A 389 -11.13 13.99 -17.57
CA ALA A 389 -11.74 12.96 -18.42
C ALA A 389 -10.72 11.96 -19.01
N ALA A 390 -9.63 12.47 -19.60
CA ALA A 390 -8.60 11.60 -20.18
C ALA A 390 -7.92 10.72 -19.12
N SER A 391 -7.73 11.25 -17.92
CA SER A 391 -7.19 10.51 -16.79
C SER A 391 -8.12 9.43 -16.28
N TYR A 392 -9.43 9.71 -16.20
CA TYR A 392 -10.43 8.72 -15.84
C TYR A 392 -10.51 7.60 -16.87
N ALA A 393 -10.47 7.92 -18.16
CA ALA A 393 -10.42 6.92 -19.22
C ALA A 393 -9.17 6.03 -19.13
N PHE A 394 -8.00 6.64 -18.86
CA PHE A 394 -6.75 5.91 -18.68
C PHE A 394 -6.80 4.97 -17.46
N MET A 395 -7.25 5.46 -16.30
CA MET A 395 -7.40 4.62 -15.10
C MET A 395 -8.43 3.51 -15.30
N SER A 396 -9.56 3.81 -15.95
CA SER A 396 -10.58 2.82 -16.29
C SER A 396 -10.01 1.71 -17.18
N ALA A 397 -9.31 2.07 -18.26
CA ALA A 397 -8.67 1.12 -19.16
C ALA A 397 -7.64 0.23 -18.43
N ALA A 398 -6.82 0.82 -17.55
CA ALA A 398 -5.86 0.07 -16.75
C ALA A 398 -6.57 -0.95 -15.82
N LEU A 399 -7.68 -0.57 -15.18
CA LEU A 399 -8.47 -1.48 -14.35
C LEU A 399 -9.12 -2.60 -15.18
N VAL A 400 -9.62 -2.32 -16.39
CA VAL A 400 -10.15 -3.35 -17.31
C VAL A 400 -9.05 -4.35 -17.69
N VAL A 401 -7.85 -3.87 -17.99
CA VAL A 401 -6.70 -4.76 -18.26
C VAL A 401 -6.38 -5.62 -17.03
N ALA A 402 -6.41 -5.05 -15.82
CA ALA A 402 -6.23 -5.81 -14.59
C ALA A 402 -7.32 -6.89 -14.39
N VAL A 403 -8.58 -6.59 -14.75
CA VAL A 403 -9.69 -7.57 -14.74
C VAL A 403 -9.41 -8.72 -15.70
N ILE A 404 -9.06 -8.42 -16.95
CA ILE A 404 -8.74 -9.42 -17.97
C ILE A 404 -7.58 -10.31 -17.51
N LEU A 405 -6.51 -9.71 -16.96
CA LEU A 405 -5.36 -10.45 -16.44
C LEU A 405 -5.74 -11.33 -15.24
N THR A 406 -6.60 -10.84 -14.35
CA THR A 406 -7.10 -11.62 -13.20
C THR A 406 -7.86 -12.87 -13.66
N LEU A 407 -8.71 -12.73 -14.67
CA LEU A 407 -9.46 -13.85 -15.26
C LEU A 407 -8.54 -14.82 -16.03
N ALA A 408 -7.49 -14.30 -16.68
CA ALA A 408 -6.53 -15.09 -17.46
C ALA A 408 -5.51 -15.87 -16.61
N VAL A 409 -5.40 -15.57 -15.31
CA VAL A 409 -4.60 -16.35 -14.36
C VAL A 409 -5.39 -17.61 -14.02
N LYS A 410 -4.96 -18.78 -14.53
CA LYS A 410 -5.55 -20.07 -14.16
C LYS A 410 -5.10 -20.44 -12.75
N ALA A 411 -6.01 -21.00 -11.95
CA ALA A 411 -5.60 -21.66 -10.71
C ALA A 411 -4.75 -22.88 -11.09
N GLN A 412 -3.53 -23.00 -10.57
CA GLN A 412 -2.86 -24.29 -10.62
C GLN A 412 -3.71 -25.25 -9.79
N ALA A 413 -4.24 -26.30 -10.42
CA ALA A 413 -4.98 -27.32 -9.71
C ALA A 413 -4.09 -27.81 -8.56
N ALA A 414 -4.60 -27.75 -7.33
CA ALA A 414 -3.94 -28.38 -6.20
C ALA A 414 -3.65 -29.84 -6.60
N PRO A 415 -2.46 -30.40 -6.32
CA PRO A 415 -2.24 -31.82 -6.51
C PRO A 415 -3.32 -32.52 -5.67
N SER A 416 -4.25 -33.20 -6.34
CA SER A 416 -5.23 -34.04 -5.68
C SER A 416 -4.49 -34.96 -4.74
N HIS A 417 -4.82 -34.93 -3.45
CA HIS A 417 -4.41 -35.95 -2.49
C HIS A 417 -5.06 -37.29 -2.87
N ALA A 418 -4.65 -37.86 -4.00
CA ALA A 418 -4.94 -39.22 -4.42
C ALA A 418 -3.73 -40.08 -4.02
N PHE A 419 -3.47 -40.18 -2.72
CA PHE A 419 -2.54 -41.17 -2.18
C PHE A 419 -2.94 -41.56 -0.75
N ALA A 420 -4.13 -42.16 -0.61
CA ALA A 420 -4.56 -42.85 0.60
C ALA A 420 -5.64 -43.91 0.29
N ALA A 421 -5.51 -44.66 -0.81
CA ALA A 421 -6.43 -45.74 -1.15
C ALA A 421 -5.71 -46.99 -1.70
N HIS A 422 -4.55 -47.35 -1.13
CA HIS A 422 -3.93 -48.65 -1.37
C HIS A 422 -3.13 -49.18 -0.16
N LEU A 423 -3.73 -49.13 1.04
CA LEU A 423 -3.24 -49.90 2.20
C LEU A 423 -4.32 -50.72 2.93
N HIS A 424 -5.47 -50.94 2.29
CA HIS A 424 -6.39 -52.00 2.69
C HIS A 424 -6.80 -52.81 1.47
N GLY A 425 -6.19 -53.99 1.30
CA GLY A 425 -6.65 -54.97 0.30
C GLY A 425 -5.58 -55.87 -0.30
N LYS A 426 -4.89 -56.65 0.53
CA LYS A 426 -4.69 -58.12 0.46
C LYS A 426 -3.42 -58.52 1.18
#